data_AF-S8CIH4-F1
#
_entry.id   AF-S8CIH4-F1
#
_cell.length_a   1.000
_cell.length_b   1.000
_cell.length_c   1.000
_cell.angle_alpha   90.00
_cell.angle_beta   90.00
_cell.angle_gamma   90.00
#
_symmetry.space_group_name_H-M   'P 1'
#
loop_
_entity.id
_entity.type
_entity.pdbx_description
1 polymer ?
#
loop_
_entity_poly.entity_id
_entity_poly.type
_entity_poly.pdbx_seq_one_letter_code
_entity_poly.pdbx_strand_id
1 'polypeptide(L)'
;MAHAAAAAAPTASFSRSSTARQVKLDKECELRVEVGPDSSLRLRLLSGTAEIFGTEIPPGIWLNFPPRLKFAVFTWYGAAIEMEGSTETDYTADETPMISYVNVHAVLDARRHHARASPLDSELSQGPRVIVVGPTDSGKSTLSRMLLSWAAKQGWKPTFVDLDIGQGSITIPGCISATPVELPIDPVEGIPLDMPLVYFHGHVTPSANVELYKVLVKELGQVLEKQFAGNAESRAAGMVINTMGWIEGVGYEVLESNPRAAPFLSS
;
A
#
# COMPACT_ATOMS: atom_id res chain seq x y z
N MET A 1 -19.61 63.09 12.77
CA MET A 1 -19.02 61.88 12.18
C MET A 1 -18.89 60.85 13.28
N ALA A 2 -19.70 59.80 13.20
CA ALA A 2 -19.67 58.65 14.10
C ALA A 2 -18.77 57.57 13.47
N HIS A 3 -17.83 57.02 14.24
CA HIS A 3 -17.17 55.75 13.97
C HIS A 3 -16.71 55.20 15.34
N ALA A 4 -17.51 54.32 15.95
CA ALA A 4 -17.43 52.86 15.84
C ALA A 4 -16.32 52.29 16.73
N ALA A 5 -16.72 51.94 17.96
CA ALA A 5 -15.94 51.10 18.86
C ALA A 5 -15.97 49.65 18.35
N ALA A 6 -14.81 49.07 18.06
CA ALA A 6 -14.69 47.66 17.74
C ALA A 6 -14.73 46.83 19.03
N ALA A 7 -15.75 45.99 19.17
CA ALA A 7 -15.87 45.02 20.24
C ALA A 7 -14.85 43.89 20.05
N ALA A 8 -14.04 43.62 21.07
CA ALA A 8 -13.16 42.47 21.12
C ALA A 8 -13.99 41.18 21.33
N ALA A 9 -13.88 40.22 20.42
CA ALA A 9 -14.47 38.90 20.57
C ALA A 9 -13.63 38.05 21.55
N PRO A 10 -14.25 37.23 22.43
CA PRO A 10 -13.51 36.39 23.35
C PRO A 10 -12.88 35.20 22.60
N THR A 11 -11.58 35.04 22.74
CA THR A 11 -10.83 33.85 22.34
C THR A 11 -11.19 32.70 23.27
N ALA A 12 -12.11 31.83 22.84
CA ALA A 12 -12.36 30.56 23.50
C ALA A 12 -11.16 29.64 23.28
N SER A 13 -10.31 29.52 24.31
CA SER A 13 -9.31 28.46 24.40
C SER A 13 -10.02 27.16 24.74
N PHE A 14 -10.21 26.29 23.73
CA PHE A 14 -10.62 24.92 23.97
C PHE A 14 -9.41 24.11 24.46
N SER A 15 -9.20 24.06 25.77
CA SER A 15 -8.36 23.04 26.40
C SER A 15 -9.12 21.71 26.42
N ARG A 16 -9.15 21.00 25.30
CA ARG A 16 -9.43 19.55 25.35
C ARG A 16 -8.18 18.87 25.88
N SER A 17 -8.20 18.55 27.18
CA SER A 17 -7.33 17.56 27.78
C SER A 17 -7.66 16.20 27.15
N SER A 18 -7.15 15.91 25.96
CA SER A 18 -7.05 14.52 25.50
C SER A 18 -5.94 13.87 26.31
N THR A 19 -6.31 12.96 27.23
CA THR A 19 -5.34 12.14 27.94
C THR A 19 -4.62 11.27 26.92
N ALA A 20 -3.39 11.65 26.57
CA ALA A 20 -2.51 10.83 25.76
C ALA A 20 -2.29 9.50 26.47
N ARG A 21 -2.51 8.39 25.76
CA ARG A 21 -2.25 7.04 26.25
C ARG A 21 -1.00 6.49 25.58
N GLN A 22 -0.22 5.73 26.32
CA GLN A 22 0.99 5.10 25.81
C GLN A 22 0.82 3.59 25.73
N VAL A 23 1.28 3.01 24.64
CA VAL A 23 1.31 1.57 24.40
C VAL A 23 2.75 1.17 24.16
N LYS A 24 3.22 0.20 24.94
CA LYS A 24 4.51 -0.43 24.72
C LYS A 24 4.30 -1.67 23.85
N LEU A 25 5.02 -1.76 22.76
CA LEU A 25 5.07 -2.92 21.89
C LEU A 25 6.37 -3.68 22.13
N ASP A 26 6.24 -4.98 22.39
CA ASP A 26 7.37 -5.89 22.46
C ASP A 26 7.85 -6.27 21.05
N LYS A 27 9.02 -6.92 20.99
CA LYS A 27 9.63 -7.38 19.74
C LYS A 27 8.67 -8.26 18.94
N GLU A 28 8.55 -7.98 17.64
CA GLU A 28 7.73 -8.74 16.68
C GLU A 28 6.21 -8.71 16.96
N CYS A 29 5.76 -7.73 17.75
CA CYS A 29 4.34 -7.47 17.98
C CYS A 29 3.81 -6.32 17.11
N GLU A 30 2.49 -6.29 16.90
CA GLU A 30 1.77 -5.15 16.31
C GLU A 30 0.63 -4.64 17.18
N LEU A 31 0.44 -3.32 17.20
CA LEU A 31 -0.76 -2.67 17.69
C LEU A 31 -1.76 -2.55 16.53
N ARG A 32 -2.88 -3.26 16.60
CA ARG A 32 -3.99 -3.13 15.65
C ARG A 32 -4.96 -2.07 16.15
N VAL A 33 -5.33 -1.16 15.27
CA VAL A 33 -6.14 0.01 15.61
C VAL A 33 -7.29 0.17 14.62
N GLU A 34 -8.49 0.37 15.14
CA GLU A 34 -9.64 0.93 14.44
C GLU A 34 -9.97 2.29 15.05
N VAL A 35 -9.80 3.35 14.25
CA VAL A 35 -10.09 4.71 14.70
C VAL A 35 -11.59 4.87 14.90
N GLY A 36 -11.99 5.59 15.96
CA GLY A 36 -13.40 5.83 16.26
C GLY A 36 -14.18 6.47 15.09
N PRO A 37 -15.51 6.35 15.10
CA PRO A 37 -16.35 6.73 13.97
C PRO A 37 -16.43 8.24 13.70
N ASP A 38 -16.17 9.07 14.73
CA ASP A 38 -16.51 10.50 14.72
C ASP A 38 -15.32 11.43 14.94
N SER A 39 -14.14 10.91 15.32
CA SER A 39 -12.97 11.75 15.59
C SER A 39 -11.68 11.09 15.13
N SER A 40 -10.72 11.92 14.72
CA SER A 40 -9.39 11.46 14.33
C SER A 40 -8.59 10.95 15.53
N LEU A 41 -7.68 10.03 15.25
CA LEU A 41 -6.66 9.58 16.19
C LEU A 41 -5.33 10.21 15.77
N ARG A 42 -4.55 10.68 16.74
CA ARG A 42 -3.16 11.06 16.50
C ARG A 42 -2.24 10.08 17.19
N LEU A 43 -1.14 9.73 16.53
CA LEU A 43 -0.16 8.81 17.06
C LEU A 43 1.26 9.29 16.76
N ARG A 44 2.20 9.04 17.69
CA ARG A 44 3.63 9.25 17.48
C ARG A 44 4.48 8.15 18.12
N LEU A 45 5.67 7.95 17.57
CA LEU A 45 6.69 7.08 18.13
C LEU A 45 7.50 7.83 19.20
N LEU A 46 7.51 7.33 20.43
CA LEU A 46 8.30 7.90 21.54
C LEU A 46 9.71 7.31 21.62
N SER A 47 9.84 6.00 21.40
CA SER A 47 11.13 5.29 21.45
C SER A 47 11.08 3.99 20.66
N GLY A 48 12.26 3.47 20.31
CA GLY A 48 12.40 2.27 19.47
C GLY A 48 12.16 2.57 17.99
N THR A 49 11.71 1.56 17.25
CA THR A 49 11.38 1.66 15.82
C THR A 49 10.06 0.98 15.55
N ALA A 50 9.19 1.59 14.75
CA ALA A 50 7.93 0.99 14.34
C ALA A 50 7.58 1.39 12.90
N GLU A 51 6.77 0.58 12.24
CA GLU A 51 6.31 0.81 10.87
C GLU A 51 4.82 0.54 10.73
N ILE A 52 4.17 1.25 9.80
CA ILE A 52 2.79 0.98 9.36
C ILE A 52 2.88 0.51 7.91
N PHE A 53 2.56 -0.76 7.69
CA PHE A 53 2.56 -1.38 6.36
C PHE A 53 3.86 -1.11 5.55
N GLY A 54 5.01 -1.23 6.23
CA GLY A 54 6.35 -1.07 5.65
C GLY A 54 6.89 0.35 5.60
N THR A 55 6.10 1.34 6.04
CA THR A 55 6.52 2.74 6.16
C THR A 55 6.91 3.06 7.59
N GLU A 56 8.17 3.43 7.81
CA GLU A 56 8.69 3.77 9.14
C GLU A 56 8.00 5.00 9.73
N ILE A 57 7.72 4.97 11.03
CA ILE A 57 7.19 6.11 11.77
C ILE A 57 8.37 6.95 12.28
N PRO A 58 8.48 8.23 11.90
CA PRO A 58 9.53 9.09 12.42
C PRO A 58 9.38 9.35 13.94
N PRO A 59 10.46 9.31 14.73
CA PRO A 59 10.41 9.61 16.17
C PRO A 59 9.88 11.00 16.47
N GLY A 60 8.94 11.09 17.42
CA GLY A 60 8.39 12.35 17.93
C GLY A 60 7.40 13.07 17.02
N ILE A 61 7.18 12.61 15.78
CA ILE A 61 6.26 13.24 14.82
C ILE A 61 4.84 12.70 15.01
N TRP A 62 3.88 13.62 15.14
CA TRP A 62 2.46 13.28 15.19
C TRP A 62 1.91 12.99 13.79
N LEU A 63 1.38 11.77 13.62
CA LEU A 63 0.60 11.34 12.46
C LEU A 63 -0.90 11.43 12.80
N ASN A 64 -1.71 11.95 11.88
CA ASN A 64 -3.16 12.11 12.06
C ASN A 64 -3.92 11.09 11.22
N PHE A 65 -4.67 10.19 11.87
CA PHE A 65 -5.46 9.15 11.22
C PHE A 65 -6.94 9.55 11.22
N PRO A 66 -7.61 9.55 10.05
CA PRO A 66 -9.02 9.94 9.95
C PRO A 66 -9.95 8.91 10.65
N PRO A 67 -11.20 9.31 10.95
CA PRO A 67 -12.21 8.41 11.51
C PRO A 67 -12.38 7.13 10.68
N ARG A 68 -12.69 6.01 11.34
CA ARG A 68 -12.95 4.69 10.73
C ARG A 68 -11.77 4.02 10.02
N LEU A 69 -10.58 4.63 10.05
CA LEU A 69 -9.39 4.01 9.45
C LEU A 69 -8.93 2.81 10.29
N LYS A 70 -8.59 1.71 9.61
CA LYS A 70 -8.02 0.51 10.21
C LYS A 70 -6.56 0.38 9.81
N PHE A 71 -5.67 0.23 10.77
CA PHE A 71 -4.24 0.05 10.50
C PHE A 71 -3.54 -0.77 11.59
N ALA A 72 -2.32 -1.21 11.32
CA ALA A 72 -1.48 -1.91 12.28
C ALA A 72 -0.11 -1.22 12.37
N VAL A 73 0.37 -1.00 13.59
CA VAL A 73 1.71 -0.49 13.90
C VAL A 73 2.55 -1.66 14.35
N PHE A 74 3.51 -2.08 13.54
CA PHE A 74 4.37 -3.22 13.82
C PHE A 74 5.76 -2.77 14.28
N THR A 75 6.43 -3.55 15.13
CA THR A 75 7.83 -3.32 15.52
C THR A 75 8.70 -4.57 15.42
N TRP A 76 9.87 -4.43 14.80
CA TRP A 76 10.88 -5.49 14.72
C TRP A 76 11.71 -5.67 16.00
N TYR A 77 11.80 -4.64 16.84
CA TYR A 77 12.75 -4.58 17.96
C TYR A 77 12.16 -4.07 19.28
N GLY A 78 10.88 -3.68 19.27
CA GLY A 78 10.21 -3.02 20.38
C GLY A 78 10.06 -1.52 20.15
N ALA A 79 8.94 -0.97 20.61
CA ALA A 79 8.61 0.44 20.46
C ALA A 79 7.71 0.96 21.59
N ALA A 80 7.75 2.26 21.86
CA ALA A 80 6.75 2.94 22.67
C ALA A 80 5.98 3.93 21.80
N ILE A 81 4.67 3.78 21.77
CA ILE A 81 3.74 4.54 20.94
C ILE A 81 2.87 5.40 21.84
N GLU A 82 2.73 6.68 21.52
CA GLU A 82 1.76 7.56 22.18
C GLU A 82 0.59 7.84 21.24
N MET A 83 -0.61 7.80 21.79
CA MET A 83 -1.86 8.01 21.07
C MET A 83 -2.75 9.04 21.77
N GLU A 84 -3.36 9.93 21.00
CA GLU A 84 -4.37 10.90 21.43
C GLU A 84 -5.62 10.80 20.55
N GLY A 85 -6.79 10.62 21.15
CA GLY A 85 -8.05 10.47 20.44
C GLY A 85 -8.78 9.19 20.80
N SER A 86 -9.98 9.00 20.23
CA SER A 86 -10.79 7.80 20.48
C SER A 86 -10.49 6.70 19.47
N THR A 87 -10.32 5.48 19.95
CA THR A 87 -10.36 4.25 19.14
C THR A 87 -11.70 3.56 19.35
N GLU A 88 -12.20 2.91 18.30
CA GLU A 88 -13.30 1.95 18.42
C GLU A 88 -12.77 0.63 18.99
N THR A 89 -11.65 0.15 18.45
CA THR A 89 -10.90 -0.97 19.01
C THR A 89 -9.39 -0.71 18.89
N ASP A 90 -8.64 -1.15 19.90
CA ASP A 90 -7.19 -1.28 19.81
C ASP A 90 -6.69 -2.41 20.72
N TYR A 91 -5.80 -3.24 20.18
CA TYR A 91 -5.19 -4.35 20.91
C TYR A 91 -3.83 -4.71 20.31
N THR A 92 -2.96 -5.29 21.14
CA THR A 92 -1.67 -5.80 20.69
C THR A 92 -1.81 -7.27 20.28
N ALA A 93 -1.19 -7.64 19.16
CA ALA A 93 -1.06 -9.00 18.66
C ALA A 93 0.42 -9.37 18.54
N ASP A 94 0.77 -10.58 18.98
CA ASP A 94 2.10 -11.18 18.90
C ASP A 94 2.21 -12.23 17.77
N GLU A 95 1.09 -12.80 17.35
CA GLU A 95 1.02 -13.65 16.16
C GLU A 95 0.83 -12.83 14.87
N THR A 96 1.93 -12.66 14.13
CA THR A 96 1.91 -11.93 12.85
C THR A 96 2.63 -12.70 11.73
N PRO A 97 2.19 -12.57 10.47
CA PRO A 97 2.87 -13.15 9.32
C PRO A 97 4.10 -12.33 8.85
N MET A 98 4.54 -11.30 9.61
CA MET A 98 5.52 -10.31 9.16
C MET A 98 6.87 -10.92 8.78
N ILE A 99 7.33 -11.94 9.51
CA ILE A 99 8.57 -12.68 9.18
C ILE A 99 8.47 -13.32 7.79
N SER A 100 7.31 -13.88 7.43
CA SER A 100 7.10 -14.47 6.11
C SER A 100 7.15 -13.41 5.01
N TYR A 101 6.54 -12.24 5.26
CA TYR A 101 6.50 -11.14 4.30
C TYR A 101 7.88 -10.53 4.05
N VAL A 102 8.68 -10.31 5.10
CA VAL A 102 10.04 -9.76 4.93
C VAL A 102 10.98 -10.76 4.25
N ASN A 103 10.81 -12.06 4.49
CA ASN A 103 11.56 -13.10 3.78
C ASN A 103 11.24 -13.11 2.28
N VAL A 104 9.97 -12.96 1.91
CA VAL A 104 9.57 -12.78 0.50
C VAL A 104 10.25 -11.53 -0.07
N HIS A 105 10.17 -10.38 0.62
CA HIS A 105 10.83 -9.15 0.18
C HIS A 105 12.33 -9.33 -0.05
N ALA A 106 13.05 -10.00 0.85
CA ALA A 106 14.48 -10.27 0.71
C ALA A 106 14.81 -11.07 -0.57
N VAL A 107 14.00 -12.07 -0.91
CA VAL A 107 14.17 -12.84 -2.16
C VAL A 107 13.90 -11.95 -3.38
N LEU A 108 12.87 -11.11 -3.33
CA LEU A 108 12.55 -10.19 -4.42
C LEU A 108 13.66 -9.15 -4.60
N ASP A 109 14.20 -8.60 -3.52
CA ASP A 109 15.30 -7.65 -3.56
C ASP A 109 16.57 -8.25 -4.17
N ALA A 110 16.93 -9.49 -3.82
CA ALA A 110 18.04 -10.19 -4.46
C ALA A 110 17.83 -10.35 -5.98
N ARG A 111 16.58 -10.62 -6.42
CA ARG A 111 16.24 -10.70 -7.85
C ARG A 111 16.35 -9.34 -8.55
N ARG A 112 15.96 -8.24 -7.89
CA ARG A 112 16.13 -6.88 -8.43
C ARG A 112 17.60 -6.53 -8.65
N HIS A 113 18.46 -6.86 -7.68
CA HIS A 113 19.91 -6.66 -7.80
C HIS A 113 20.52 -7.46 -8.95
N HIS A 114 20.13 -8.74 -9.09
CA HIS A 114 20.56 -9.58 -10.20
C HIS A 114 20.11 -9.01 -11.55
N ALA A 115 18.87 -8.53 -11.63
CA ALA A 115 18.32 -7.91 -12.84
C ALA A 115 19.08 -6.63 -13.22
N ARG A 116 19.35 -5.75 -12.25
CA ARG A 116 20.11 -4.51 -12.47
C ARG A 116 21.54 -4.77 -12.95
N ALA A 117 22.16 -5.86 -12.50
CA ALA A 117 23.52 -6.23 -12.89
C ALA A 117 23.60 -6.97 -14.24
N SER A 118 22.45 -7.35 -14.82
CA SER A 118 22.39 -8.11 -16.07
C SER A 118 22.38 -7.20 -17.30
N PRO A 119 22.86 -7.67 -18.47
CA PRO A 119 22.78 -6.91 -19.73
C PRO A 119 21.33 -6.59 -20.10
N LEU A 120 21.07 -5.36 -20.56
CA LEU A 120 19.70 -4.89 -20.83
C LEU A 120 18.95 -5.73 -21.88
N ASP A 121 19.67 -6.28 -22.86
CA ASP A 121 19.10 -7.12 -23.91
C ASP A 121 18.86 -8.58 -23.45
N SER A 122 19.18 -8.90 -22.19
CA SER A 122 18.94 -10.22 -21.61
C SER A 122 17.61 -10.27 -20.88
N GLU A 123 16.92 -11.40 -20.96
CA GLU A 123 15.78 -11.72 -20.10
C GLU A 123 16.14 -11.65 -18.61
N LEU A 124 17.41 -11.86 -18.25
CA LEU A 124 17.91 -11.74 -16.89
C LEU A 124 17.83 -10.32 -16.34
N SER A 125 17.71 -9.29 -17.20
CA SER A 125 17.52 -7.89 -16.77
C SER A 125 16.10 -7.57 -16.28
N GLN A 126 15.18 -8.54 -16.37
CA GLN A 126 13.83 -8.38 -15.88
C GLN A 126 13.76 -8.58 -14.36
N GLY A 127 13.38 -7.53 -13.65
CA GLY A 127 13.06 -7.58 -12.22
C GLY A 127 11.85 -8.44 -11.92
N PRO A 128 11.63 -8.79 -10.64
CA PRO A 128 10.55 -9.66 -10.23
C PRO A 128 9.17 -9.07 -10.55
N ARG A 129 8.27 -9.90 -11.09
CA ARG A 129 6.86 -9.57 -11.31
C ARG A 129 6.03 -10.45 -10.39
N VAL A 130 5.45 -9.85 -9.36
CA VAL A 130 4.77 -10.59 -8.28
C VAL A 130 3.28 -10.34 -8.40
N ILE A 131 2.49 -11.41 -8.41
CA ILE A 131 1.03 -11.33 -8.33
C ILE A 131 0.57 -11.83 -6.97
N VAL A 132 -0.28 -11.05 -6.30
CA VAL A 132 -0.86 -11.38 -5.00
C VAL A 132 -2.30 -11.82 -5.21
N VAL A 133 -2.58 -13.10 -4.95
CA VAL A 133 -3.88 -13.74 -5.17
C VAL A 133 -4.44 -14.30 -3.86
N GLY A 134 -5.77 -14.37 -3.75
CA GLY A 134 -6.46 -14.84 -2.56
C GLY A 134 -7.89 -14.31 -2.45
N PRO A 135 -8.72 -14.86 -1.55
CA PRO A 135 -10.11 -14.45 -1.39
C PRO A 135 -10.23 -13.00 -0.88
N THR A 136 -11.45 -12.46 -0.87
CA THR A 136 -11.74 -11.17 -0.23
C THR A 136 -11.32 -11.17 1.24
N ASP A 137 -10.87 -10.02 1.75
CA ASP A 137 -10.46 -9.83 3.15
C ASP A 137 -9.28 -10.68 3.64
N SER A 138 -8.44 -11.19 2.73
CA SER A 138 -7.23 -11.97 3.08
C SER A 138 -5.95 -11.12 3.25
N GLY A 139 -6.04 -9.79 3.22
CA GLY A 139 -4.88 -8.90 3.39
C GLY A 139 -4.01 -8.64 2.15
N LYS A 140 -4.50 -8.92 0.93
CA LYS A 140 -3.74 -8.76 -0.33
C LYS A 140 -3.21 -7.34 -0.56
N SER A 141 -4.06 -6.34 -0.39
CA SER A 141 -3.68 -4.93 -0.56
C SER A 141 -2.65 -4.51 0.49
N THR A 142 -2.78 -5.01 1.72
CA THR A 142 -1.83 -4.78 2.82
C THR A 142 -0.46 -5.37 2.50
N LEU A 143 -0.40 -6.63 2.04
CA LEU A 143 0.84 -7.27 1.63
C LEU A 143 1.49 -6.53 0.45
N SER A 144 0.69 -6.16 -0.56
CA SER A 144 1.18 -5.40 -1.71
C SER A 144 1.81 -4.09 -1.26
N ARG A 145 1.14 -3.35 -0.36
CA ARG A 145 1.65 -2.10 0.23
C ARG A 145 2.99 -2.31 0.95
N MET A 146 3.11 -3.35 1.77
CA MET A 146 4.37 -3.66 2.47
C MET A 146 5.53 -3.96 1.50
N LEU A 147 5.31 -4.82 0.49
CA LEU A 147 6.33 -5.16 -0.50
C LEU A 147 6.78 -3.95 -1.31
N LEU A 148 5.86 -3.04 -1.63
CA LEU A 148 6.15 -1.79 -2.33
C LEU A 148 6.91 -0.81 -1.44
N SER A 149 6.44 -0.56 -0.21
CA SER A 149 7.06 0.37 0.73
C SER A 149 8.48 -0.05 1.10
N TRP A 150 8.72 -1.34 1.36
CA TRP A 150 10.07 -1.84 1.66
C TRP A 150 11.02 -1.74 0.46
N ALA A 151 10.53 -1.98 -0.76
CA ALA A 151 11.32 -1.79 -1.97
C ALA A 151 11.66 -0.32 -2.20
N ALA A 152 10.67 0.57 -2.06
CA ALA A 152 10.87 2.03 -2.16
C ALA A 152 11.86 2.55 -1.11
N LYS A 153 11.77 2.03 0.13
CA LYS A 153 12.73 2.33 1.21
C LYS A 153 14.18 1.97 0.84
N GLN A 154 14.38 0.93 0.02
CA GLN A 154 15.69 0.51 -0.49
C GLN A 154 16.12 1.27 -1.75
N GLY A 155 15.34 2.25 -2.20
CA GLY A 155 15.61 3.05 -3.39
C GLY A 155 15.17 2.40 -4.71
N TRP A 156 14.43 1.30 -4.66
CA TRP A 156 13.80 0.75 -5.86
C TRP A 156 12.53 1.51 -6.22
N LYS A 157 12.18 1.52 -7.50
CA LYS A 157 10.95 2.14 -8.00
C LYS A 157 10.01 1.09 -8.63
N PRO A 158 9.50 0.12 -7.85
CA PRO A 158 8.62 -0.91 -8.40
C PRO A 158 7.31 -0.31 -8.90
N THR A 159 6.74 -0.89 -9.94
CA THR A 159 5.40 -0.54 -10.40
C THR A 159 4.36 -1.27 -9.55
N PHE A 160 3.46 -0.53 -8.91
CA PHE A 160 2.24 -1.09 -8.36
C PHE A 160 1.19 -1.20 -9.46
N VAL A 161 0.60 -2.38 -9.62
CA VAL A 161 -0.51 -2.65 -10.54
C VAL A 161 -1.70 -3.08 -9.69
N ASP A 162 -2.80 -2.37 -9.79
CA ASP A 162 -4.03 -2.69 -9.09
C ASP A 162 -5.11 -3.14 -10.08
N LEU A 163 -5.41 -4.43 -10.02
CA LEU A 163 -6.42 -5.08 -10.87
C LEU A 163 -7.76 -5.26 -10.13
N ASP A 164 -7.88 -4.79 -8.89
CA ASP A 164 -9.13 -4.79 -8.14
C ASP A 164 -9.99 -3.57 -8.48
N ILE A 165 -10.97 -3.78 -9.37
CA ILE A 165 -11.90 -2.72 -9.78
C ILE A 165 -12.97 -2.43 -8.71
N GLY A 166 -13.12 -3.25 -7.68
CA GLY A 166 -14.11 -3.05 -6.62
C GLY A 166 -13.59 -2.17 -5.49
N GLN A 167 -12.33 -2.40 -5.07
CA GLN A 167 -11.68 -1.74 -3.94
C GLN A 167 -10.27 -1.25 -4.31
N GLY A 168 -10.15 -0.58 -5.46
CA GLY A 168 -8.88 -0.04 -5.95
C GLY A 168 -8.24 0.95 -4.97
N SER A 169 -6.92 0.89 -4.83
CA SER A 169 -6.11 1.68 -3.90
C SER A 169 -5.45 2.91 -4.56
N ILE A 170 -5.49 3.02 -5.89
CA ILE A 170 -4.86 4.10 -6.65
C ILE A 170 -5.88 5.19 -7.04
N THR A 171 -7.09 4.80 -7.44
CA THR A 171 -8.08 5.73 -8.00
C THR A 171 -9.50 5.29 -7.67
N ILE A 172 -10.50 5.95 -8.26
CA ILE A 172 -11.92 5.65 -8.05
C ILE A 172 -12.26 4.19 -8.35
N PRO A 173 -13.30 3.62 -7.69
CA PRO A 173 -13.81 2.30 -8.04
C PRO A 173 -14.21 2.18 -9.51
N GLY A 174 -14.05 0.98 -10.05
CA GLY A 174 -14.30 0.66 -11.45
C GLY A 174 -13.10 0.86 -12.36
N CYS A 175 -11.90 1.04 -11.81
CA CYS A 175 -10.66 1.23 -12.57
C CYS A 175 -9.68 0.08 -12.33
N ILE A 176 -8.98 -0.32 -13.38
CA ILE A 176 -7.66 -0.96 -13.23
C ILE A 176 -6.60 0.13 -13.40
N SER A 177 -5.50 0.01 -12.68
CA SER A 177 -4.51 1.08 -12.66
C SER A 177 -3.10 0.58 -12.38
N ALA A 178 -2.10 1.38 -12.76
CA ALA A 178 -0.71 1.14 -12.39
C ALA A 178 0.02 2.46 -12.13
N THR A 179 0.92 2.47 -11.15
CA THR A 179 1.76 3.64 -10.84
C THR A 179 3.12 3.20 -10.31
N PRO A 180 4.23 3.88 -10.66
CA PRO A 180 5.50 3.67 -9.97
C PRO A 180 5.39 4.10 -8.51
N VAL A 181 6.00 3.34 -7.61
CA VAL A 181 6.11 3.68 -6.19
C VAL A 181 7.56 4.03 -5.89
N GLU A 182 7.86 5.33 -5.78
CA GLU A 182 9.22 5.82 -5.58
C GLU A 182 9.58 6.05 -4.11
N LEU A 183 8.57 6.27 -3.27
CA LEU A 183 8.71 6.50 -1.83
C LEU A 183 7.80 5.54 -1.06
N PRO A 184 8.15 5.19 0.19
CA PRO A 184 7.26 4.43 1.06
C PRO A 184 5.86 5.04 1.12
N ILE A 185 4.84 4.19 1.05
CA ILE A 185 3.44 4.60 0.93
C ILE A 185 2.99 5.23 2.25
N ASP A 186 2.46 6.45 2.20
CA ASP A 186 1.98 7.11 3.41
C ASP A 186 0.79 6.32 3.98
N PRO A 187 0.77 6.00 5.29
CA PRO A 187 -0.29 5.19 5.88
C PRO A 187 -1.65 5.90 5.93
N VAL A 188 -1.69 7.23 5.76
CA VAL A 188 -2.88 8.07 5.76
C VAL A 188 -3.22 8.52 4.35
N GLU A 189 -2.29 9.16 3.65
CA GLU A 189 -2.50 9.73 2.32
C GLU A 189 -2.43 8.70 1.19
N GLY A 190 -1.83 7.53 1.45
CA GLY A 190 -1.69 6.46 0.47
C GLY A 190 -0.59 6.71 -0.55
N ILE A 191 -0.84 6.32 -1.80
CA ILE A 191 0.16 6.32 -2.87
C ILE A 191 0.13 7.70 -3.56
N PRO A 192 1.26 8.42 -3.67
CA PRO A 192 1.34 9.64 -4.46
C PRO A 192 0.94 9.40 -5.92
N LEU A 193 0.03 10.20 -6.45
CA LEU A 193 -0.56 10.03 -7.79
C LEU A 193 0.08 10.96 -8.83
N ASP A 194 1.39 10.90 -9.00
CA ASP A 194 2.08 11.80 -9.93
C ASP A 194 1.75 11.48 -11.40
N MET A 195 1.85 10.21 -11.82
CA MET A 195 1.51 9.77 -13.18
C MET A 195 0.95 8.34 -13.22
N PRO A 196 -0.28 8.09 -12.72
CA PRO A 196 -0.90 6.78 -12.81
C PRO A 196 -1.42 6.48 -14.23
N LEU A 197 -1.22 5.25 -14.70
CA LEU A 197 -1.96 4.69 -15.82
C LEU A 197 -3.31 4.18 -15.29
N VAL A 198 -4.41 4.62 -15.89
CA VAL A 198 -5.76 4.26 -15.43
C VAL A 198 -6.64 3.88 -16.61
N TYR A 199 -7.31 2.74 -16.50
CA TYR A 199 -8.34 2.30 -17.44
C TYR A 199 -9.65 2.09 -16.72
N PHE A 200 -10.70 2.77 -17.18
CA PHE A 200 -12.02 2.71 -16.56
C PHE A 200 -12.87 1.59 -17.15
N HIS A 201 -13.23 0.63 -16.30
CA HIS A 201 -14.14 -0.47 -16.62
C HIS A 201 -15.62 -0.04 -16.55
N GLY A 202 -15.95 0.94 -15.70
CA GLY A 202 -17.33 1.43 -15.54
C GLY A 202 -18.22 0.62 -14.59
N HIS A 203 -17.72 -0.51 -14.07
CA HIS A 203 -18.40 -1.33 -13.07
C HIS A 203 -17.43 -1.74 -11.97
N VAL A 204 -17.96 -1.92 -10.75
CA VAL A 204 -17.20 -2.37 -9.57
C VAL A 204 -17.07 -3.90 -9.48
N THR A 205 -17.64 -4.62 -10.45
CA THR A 205 -17.54 -6.08 -10.56
C THR A 205 -17.21 -6.49 -11.99
N PRO A 206 -16.23 -7.39 -12.19
CA PRO A 206 -15.81 -7.79 -13.53
C PRO A 206 -16.86 -8.63 -14.24
N SER A 207 -17.76 -9.29 -13.48
CA SER A 207 -18.86 -10.08 -14.01
C SER A 207 -19.84 -9.26 -14.86
N ALA A 208 -19.86 -7.94 -14.72
CA ALA A 208 -20.66 -7.06 -15.56
C ALA A 208 -20.19 -7.08 -17.03
N ASN A 209 -18.87 -7.17 -17.28
CA ASN A 209 -18.32 -7.31 -18.62
C ASN A 209 -16.90 -7.92 -18.58
N VAL A 210 -16.84 -9.25 -18.49
CA VAL A 210 -15.58 -10.00 -18.36
C VAL A 210 -14.64 -9.77 -19.55
N GLU A 211 -15.20 -9.64 -20.76
CA GLU A 211 -14.38 -9.44 -21.96
C GLU A 211 -13.72 -8.06 -21.95
N LEU A 212 -14.46 -7.02 -21.56
CA LEU A 212 -13.89 -5.69 -21.36
C LEU A 212 -12.79 -5.74 -20.30
N TYR A 213 -13.02 -6.39 -19.16
CA TYR A 213 -11.99 -6.54 -18.13
C TYR A 213 -10.71 -7.17 -18.69
N LYS A 214 -10.82 -8.29 -19.43
CA LYS A 214 -9.68 -8.95 -20.08
C LYS A 214 -8.95 -8.04 -21.06
N VAL A 215 -9.68 -7.28 -21.89
CA VAL A 215 -9.10 -6.30 -22.82
C VAL A 215 -8.34 -5.22 -22.07
N LEU A 216 -8.93 -4.64 -21.02
CA LEU A 216 -8.28 -3.59 -20.24
C LEU A 216 -6.98 -4.08 -19.59
N VAL A 217 -6.99 -5.27 -18.97
CA VAL A 217 -5.78 -5.84 -18.35
C VAL A 217 -4.69 -6.10 -19.41
N LYS A 218 -5.08 -6.59 -20.59
CA LYS A 218 -4.15 -6.81 -21.70
C LYS A 218 -3.54 -5.48 -22.20
N GLU A 219 -4.34 -4.45 -22.38
CA GLU A 219 -3.87 -3.11 -22.79
C GLU A 219 -2.91 -2.53 -21.75
N LEU A 220 -3.25 -2.61 -20.46
CA LEU A 220 -2.39 -2.18 -19.37
C LEU A 220 -1.04 -2.92 -19.39
N GLY A 221 -1.06 -4.25 -19.55
CA GLY A 221 0.15 -5.06 -19.68
C GLY A 221 1.03 -4.63 -20.85
N GLN A 222 0.46 -4.38 -22.03
CA GLN A 222 1.21 -3.93 -23.21
C GLN A 222 1.86 -2.55 -23.01
N VAL A 223 1.20 -1.63 -22.31
CA VAL A 223 1.77 -0.33 -21.99
C VAL A 223 2.92 -0.47 -21.00
N LEU A 224 2.77 -1.31 -19.97
CA LEU A 224 3.84 -1.57 -18.99
C LEU A 224 5.08 -2.21 -19.63
N GLU A 225 4.92 -3.16 -20.55
CA GLU A 225 6.05 -3.73 -21.29
C GLU A 225 6.82 -2.67 -22.08
N LYS A 226 6.10 -1.76 -22.76
CA LYS A 226 6.72 -0.65 -23.50
C LYS A 226 7.48 0.29 -22.56
N GLN A 227 6.93 0.58 -21.38
CA GLN A 227 7.61 1.39 -20.37
C GLN A 227 8.88 0.71 -19.85
N PHE A 228 8.84 -0.59 -19.59
CA PHE A 228 9.99 -1.35 -19.10
C PHE A 228 11.08 -1.54 -20.15
N ALA A 229 10.72 -1.68 -21.43
CA ALA A 229 11.69 -1.71 -22.52
C ALA A 229 12.50 -0.39 -22.63
N GLY A 230 11.87 0.74 -22.28
CA GLY A 230 12.50 2.07 -22.32
C GLY A 230 13.18 2.52 -21.03
N ASN A 231 13.01 1.78 -19.91
CA ASN A 231 13.52 2.18 -18.59
C ASN A 231 14.12 0.99 -17.85
N ALA A 232 15.45 0.87 -17.91
CA ALA A 232 16.21 -0.21 -17.25
C ALA A 232 16.02 -0.23 -15.72
N GLU A 233 15.87 0.92 -15.08
CA GLU A 233 15.69 1.03 -13.63
C GLU A 233 14.33 0.47 -13.20
N SER A 234 13.25 0.90 -13.85
CA SER A 234 11.91 0.36 -13.62
C SER A 234 11.82 -1.12 -13.98
N ARG A 235 12.47 -1.53 -15.07
CA ARG A 235 12.52 -2.95 -15.48
C ARG A 235 13.15 -3.82 -14.40
N ALA A 236 14.28 -3.40 -13.84
CA ALA A 236 14.98 -4.12 -12.77
C ALA A 236 14.24 -4.06 -11.43
N ALA A 237 13.54 -2.95 -11.13
CA ALA A 237 12.74 -2.82 -9.91
C ALA A 237 11.53 -3.77 -9.88
N GLY A 238 10.99 -4.09 -11.06
CA GLY A 238 9.90 -5.05 -11.21
C GLY A 238 8.53 -4.46 -10.88
N MET A 239 7.56 -5.33 -10.60
CA MET A 239 6.18 -4.92 -10.29
C MET A 239 5.51 -5.80 -9.25
N VAL A 240 4.53 -5.24 -8.54
CA VAL A 240 3.63 -5.94 -7.62
C VAL A 240 2.20 -5.73 -8.12
N ILE A 241 1.49 -6.83 -8.36
CA ILE A 241 0.15 -6.88 -8.95
C ILE A 241 -0.84 -7.33 -7.88
N ASN A 242 -1.68 -6.41 -7.41
CA ASN A 242 -2.81 -6.73 -6.55
C ASN A 242 -4.00 -7.19 -7.41
N THR A 243 -4.72 -8.20 -6.92
CA THR A 243 -5.89 -8.77 -7.60
C THR A 243 -7.12 -8.69 -6.71
N MET A 244 -8.30 -8.74 -7.33
CA MET A 244 -9.56 -8.85 -6.61
C MET A 244 -9.73 -10.23 -5.97
N GLY A 245 -10.67 -10.34 -5.02
CA GLY A 245 -11.02 -11.59 -4.33
C GLY A 245 -11.76 -12.64 -5.18
N TRP A 246 -11.80 -12.50 -6.51
CA TRP A 246 -12.55 -13.38 -7.41
C TRP A 246 -11.71 -14.59 -7.83
N ILE A 247 -11.61 -15.58 -6.95
CA ILE A 247 -10.73 -16.74 -7.12
C ILE A 247 -11.42 -18.00 -7.65
N GLU A 248 -12.71 -17.93 -7.99
CA GLU A 248 -13.50 -19.08 -8.44
C GLU A 248 -14.08 -18.87 -9.85
N GLY A 249 -14.27 -19.97 -10.59
CA GLY A 249 -14.89 -19.99 -11.90
C GLY A 249 -14.19 -19.08 -12.90
N VAL A 250 -14.95 -18.14 -13.48
CA VAL A 250 -14.43 -17.17 -14.47
C VAL A 250 -13.32 -16.29 -13.89
N GLY A 251 -13.32 -16.05 -12.57
CA GLY A 251 -12.23 -15.33 -11.90
C GLY A 251 -10.90 -16.08 -11.96
N TYR A 252 -10.95 -17.40 -11.79
CA TYR A 252 -9.78 -18.28 -11.95
C TYR A 252 -9.28 -18.30 -13.41
N GLU A 253 -10.19 -18.37 -14.39
CA GLU A 253 -9.83 -18.28 -15.81
C GLU A 253 -9.20 -16.94 -16.18
N VAL A 254 -9.61 -15.84 -15.54
CA VAL A 254 -9.01 -14.50 -15.72
C VAL A 254 -7.60 -14.44 -15.13
N LEU A 255 -7.34 -15.17 -14.04
CA LEU A 255 -5.99 -15.34 -13.48
C LEU A 255 -5.13 -16.24 -14.38
N GLU A 256 -5.69 -17.34 -14.89
CA GLU A 256 -5.04 -18.28 -15.83
C GLU A 256 -4.92 -17.79 -17.27
N SER A 257 -5.67 -16.77 -17.68
CA SER A 257 -5.50 -16.09 -18.98
C SER A 257 -4.55 -14.88 -18.90
N ASN A 258 -4.18 -14.49 -17.68
CA ASN A 258 -3.10 -13.54 -17.39
C ASN A 258 -1.67 -14.07 -17.19
N PRO A 259 -1.29 -15.35 -17.44
CA PRO A 259 0.09 -15.78 -17.39
C PRO A 259 0.87 -15.27 -18.59
N ARG A 260 0.31 -14.48 -19.52
CA ARG A 260 1.12 -13.77 -20.53
C ARG A 260 1.71 -12.44 -20.04
N ALA A 261 1.49 -12.09 -18.76
CA ALA A 261 2.44 -11.30 -17.97
C ALA A 261 3.63 -12.14 -17.43
N ALA A 262 3.65 -13.46 -17.72
CA ALA A 262 4.71 -14.42 -17.39
C ALA A 262 5.16 -15.21 -18.64
N PRO A 263 6.23 -14.81 -19.35
CA PRO A 263 6.75 -15.60 -20.47
C PRO A 263 7.46 -16.90 -20.06
N PHE A 264 7.15 -17.60 -18.95
CA PHE A 264 8.05 -18.69 -18.48
C PHE A 264 7.38 -19.89 -17.79
N LEU A 265 6.26 -20.40 -18.33
CA LEU A 265 5.81 -21.76 -17.98
C LEU A 265 5.48 -22.58 -19.23
N SER A 266 6.47 -22.73 -20.12
CA SER A 266 6.57 -23.90 -21.02
C SER A 266 7.99 -24.01 -21.61
N SER A 267 8.87 -24.70 -20.89
CA SER A 267 10.00 -25.54 -21.34
C SER A 267 11.09 -25.55 -20.28
#